data_AF-A0A947B1X2-F1
#
_entry.id   AF-A0A947B1X2-F1
#
_cell.length_a   1.000
_cell.length_b   1.000
_cell.length_c   1.000
_cell.angle_alpha   90.00
_cell.angle_beta   90.00
_cell.angle_gamma   90.00
#
_symmetry.space_group_name_H-M   'P 1'
#
loop_
_entity.id
_entity.type
_entity.pdbx_description
1 polymer ?
#
loop_
_entity_poly.entity_id
_entity_poly.type
_entity_poly.pdbx_seq_one_letter_code
_entity_poly.pdbx_strand_id
1 'polypeptide(L)'
;GYTKLCLDSALRLMGAQPQASEVVYGALPGEVFMNQDNLNTAEKLAKALFGPPPDWQSEPWRCQACGGDTFRFLGSGQVRCMTCSSPGSVQVADGQVSFAVDPSEDHFFLSLEGALRHLRWLQGMKERFLEKKGELKAICLDYLHEGEWLEPKQKRK
;
A
#
# COMPACT_ATOMS: atom_id res chain seq x y z
N GLY A 1 12.23 2.87 0.02
CA GLY A 1 10.86 3.03 -0.51
C GLY A 1 9.97 1.84 -0.19
N TYR A 2 10.11 0.72 -0.92
CA TYR A 2 9.17 -0.41 -0.84
C TYR A 2 8.91 -0.95 0.58
N THR A 3 9.95 -1.16 1.38
CA THR A 3 9.79 -1.65 2.77
C THR A 3 8.91 -0.72 3.62
N LYS A 4 9.14 0.59 3.56
CA LYS A 4 8.33 1.59 4.27
C LYS A 4 6.87 1.53 3.79
N LEU A 5 6.67 1.51 2.47
CA LEU A 5 5.34 1.37 1.87
C LEU A 5 4.61 0.13 2.42
N CYS A 6 5.27 -1.04 2.47
CA CYS A 6 4.67 -2.26 2.98
C CYS A 6 4.30 -2.16 4.46
N LEU A 7 5.16 -1.58 5.30
CA LEU A 7 4.90 -1.40 6.73
C LEU A 7 3.75 -0.41 6.97
N ASP A 8 3.79 0.75 6.32
CA ASP A 8 2.74 1.77 6.41
C ASP A 8 1.39 1.19 5.98
N SER A 9 1.40 0.36 4.93
CA SER A 9 0.18 -0.27 4.43
C SER A 9 -0.36 -1.32 5.39
N ALA A 10 0.50 -2.19 5.91
CA ALA A 10 0.11 -3.23 6.85
C ALA A 10 -0.50 -2.66 8.14
N LEU A 11 0.12 -1.61 8.71
CA LEU A 11 -0.38 -0.94 9.91
C LEU A 11 -1.80 -0.39 9.70
N ARG A 12 -2.02 0.30 8.57
CA ARG A 12 -3.34 0.88 8.25
C ARG A 12 -4.40 -0.18 8.00
N LEU A 13 -4.04 -1.29 7.33
CA LEU A 13 -4.95 -2.43 7.14
C LEU A 13 -5.37 -3.08 8.45
N MET A 14 -4.52 -3.06 9.48
CA MET A 14 -4.85 -3.52 10.83
C MET A 14 -5.69 -2.50 11.63
N GLY A 15 -6.03 -1.35 11.03
CA GLY A 15 -6.75 -0.25 11.69
C GLY A 15 -5.88 0.61 12.61
N ALA A 16 -4.55 0.45 12.58
CA ALA A 16 -3.66 1.34 13.31
C ALA A 16 -3.61 2.72 12.65
N GLN A 17 -3.30 3.74 13.44
CA GLN A 17 -3.05 5.11 13.00
C GLN A 17 -1.55 5.42 13.16
N PRO A 18 -0.74 5.23 12.10
CA PRO A 18 0.69 5.52 12.18
C PRO A 18 0.94 7.00 12.48
N GLN A 19 1.72 7.29 13.52
CA GLN A 19 2.10 8.66 13.90
C GLN A 19 3.28 9.19 13.08
N ALA A 20 4.20 8.30 12.70
CA ALA A 20 5.29 8.59 11.78
C ALA A 20 5.94 7.26 11.35
N SER A 21 6.68 7.28 10.25
CA SER A 21 7.52 6.17 9.81
C SER A 21 8.68 6.69 8.98
N GLU A 22 9.86 6.11 9.15
CA GLU A 22 11.07 6.51 8.43
C GLU A 22 11.95 5.30 8.08
N VAL A 23 12.80 5.46 7.07
CA VAL A 23 13.83 4.48 6.71
C VAL A 23 15.16 4.95 7.26
N VAL A 24 15.77 4.14 8.12
CA VAL A 24 17.07 4.40 8.73
C VAL A 24 18.09 3.40 8.18
N TYR A 25 19.25 3.87 7.75
CA TYR A 25 20.29 3.04 7.13
C TYR A 25 21.47 2.79 8.08
N GLY A 26 21.99 1.57 8.05
CA GLY A 26 23.22 1.13 8.71
C GLY A 26 23.60 -0.26 8.18
N ALA A 27 24.81 -0.39 7.65
CA ALA A 27 25.32 -1.62 7.04
C ALA A 27 25.97 -2.56 8.07
N LEU A 28 26.61 -2.00 9.11
CA LEU A 28 27.29 -2.75 10.16
C LEU A 28 26.48 -2.79 11.46
N PRO A 29 26.66 -3.84 12.30
CA PRO A 29 26.08 -3.87 13.64
C PRO A 29 26.49 -2.62 14.45
N GLY A 30 25.50 -1.86 14.90
CA GLY A 30 25.71 -0.65 15.71
C GLY A 30 26.02 0.64 14.94
N GLU A 31 26.33 0.57 13.64
CA GLU A 31 26.63 1.76 12.81
C GLU A 31 25.47 2.76 12.79
N VAL A 32 24.23 2.27 12.92
CA VAL A 32 23.03 3.09 12.95
C VAL A 32 23.09 4.23 13.99
N PHE A 33 23.82 4.03 15.10
CA PHE A 33 23.99 5.02 16.17
C PHE A 33 25.09 6.05 15.90
N MET A 34 25.95 5.82 14.91
CA MET A 34 27.07 6.71 14.57
C MET A 34 26.67 7.84 13.61
N ASN A 35 25.48 7.75 13.02
CA ASN A 35 24.95 8.75 12.10
C ASN A 35 24.02 9.71 12.83
N GLN A 36 24.37 11.00 12.86
CA GLN A 36 23.58 12.03 13.52
C GLN A 36 22.16 12.17 12.92
N ASP A 37 21.99 11.97 11.61
CA ASP A 37 20.68 12.03 10.96
C ASP A 37 19.77 10.89 11.42
N ASN A 38 20.33 9.71 11.69
CA ASN A 38 19.60 8.59 12.27
C ASN A 38 19.14 8.91 13.71
N LEU A 39 20.00 9.53 14.52
CA LEU A 39 19.64 9.95 15.88
C LEU A 39 18.56 11.04 15.86
N ASN A 40 18.67 12.01 14.96
CA ASN A 40 17.66 13.06 14.77
C ASN A 40 16.32 12.45 14.32
N THR A 41 16.38 11.43 13.45
CA THR A 41 15.19 10.68 13.01
C THR A 41 14.54 9.91 14.16
N ALA A 42 15.33 9.21 14.97
CA ALA A 42 14.83 8.52 16.15
C ALA A 42 14.15 9.49 17.15
N GLU A 43 14.73 10.68 17.37
CA GLU A 43 14.12 11.72 18.20
C GLU A 43 12.78 12.21 17.62
N LYS A 44 12.71 12.45 16.29
CA LYS A 44 11.47 12.83 15.61
C LYS A 44 10.38 11.77 15.78
N LEU A 45 10.72 10.49 15.57
CA LEU A 45 9.79 9.37 15.75
C LEU A 45 9.33 9.24 17.22
N ALA A 46 10.24 9.41 18.17
CA ALA A 46 9.91 9.38 19.60
C ALA A 46 8.94 10.49 20.00
N LYS A 47 9.13 11.72 19.47
CA LYS A 47 8.20 12.83 19.68
C LYS A 47 6.83 12.57 19.05
N ALA A 48 6.80 12.00 17.84
CA ALA A 48 5.56 11.70 17.14
C ALA A 48 4.67 10.70 17.89
N LEU A 49 5.25 9.73 18.61
CA LEU A 49 4.47 8.75 19.40
C LEU A 49 3.57 9.38 20.46
N PHE A 50 3.96 10.54 21.01
CA PHE A 50 3.22 11.25 22.05
C PHE A 50 2.62 12.57 21.54
N GLY A 51 2.78 12.86 20.25
CA GLY A 51 2.28 14.06 19.61
C GLY A 51 0.84 13.91 19.13
N PRO A 52 0.25 15.00 18.60
CA PRO A 52 -1.00 14.91 17.86
C PRO A 52 -0.80 14.06 16.59
N PRO A 53 -1.88 13.49 16.03
CA PRO A 53 -1.85 12.83 14.73
C PRO A 53 -1.20 13.71 13.66
N PRO A 54 -0.39 13.14 12.76
CA PRO A 54 0.26 13.92 11.72
C PRO A 54 -0.78 14.55 10.79
N ASP A 55 -0.62 15.85 10.51
CA ASP A 55 -1.43 16.56 9.52
C ASP A 55 -0.85 16.37 8.11
N TRP A 56 -0.97 15.16 7.57
CA TRP A 56 -0.52 14.86 6.21
C TRP A 56 -1.40 15.49 5.13
N GLN A 57 -2.59 15.99 5.48
CA GLN A 57 -3.53 16.56 4.51
C GLN A 57 -3.06 17.93 4.02
N SER A 58 -2.30 18.66 4.83
CA SER A 58 -1.65 19.91 4.44
C SER A 58 -0.36 19.70 3.62
N GLU A 59 0.15 18.46 3.51
CA GLU A 59 1.37 18.14 2.76
C GLU A 59 1.03 17.83 1.28
N PRO A 60 1.37 18.72 0.32
CA PRO A 60 0.92 18.58 -1.07
C PRO A 60 1.57 17.37 -1.77
N TRP A 61 2.71 16.89 -1.29
CA TRP A 61 3.44 15.75 -1.84
C TRP A 61 2.97 14.39 -1.28
N ARG A 62 1.93 14.38 -0.44
CA ARG A 62 1.32 13.15 0.09
C ARG A 62 -0.08 12.95 -0.45
N CYS A 63 -0.58 11.73 -0.28
CA CYS A 63 -1.95 11.39 -0.61
C CYS A 63 -2.90 12.01 0.41
N GLN A 64 -3.80 12.88 -0.02
CA GLN A 64 -4.79 13.55 0.86
C GLN A 64 -5.75 12.54 1.51
N ALA A 65 -5.96 11.37 0.88
CA ALA A 65 -6.81 10.32 1.44
C ALA A 65 -6.16 9.56 2.62
N CYS A 66 -4.87 9.18 2.51
CA CYS A 66 -4.26 8.23 3.46
C CYS A 66 -2.87 8.63 3.99
N GLY A 67 -2.28 9.73 3.53
CA GLY A 67 -0.92 10.14 3.89
C GLY A 67 0.19 9.28 3.27
N GLY A 68 -0.11 8.40 2.31
CA GLY A 68 0.92 7.70 1.55
C GLY A 68 1.76 8.67 0.70
N ASP A 69 3.06 8.41 0.60
CA ASP A 69 4.05 9.22 -0.14
C ASP A 69 4.58 8.52 -1.41
N THR A 70 4.06 7.31 -1.70
CA THR A 70 4.51 6.48 -2.83
C THR A 70 3.40 6.36 -3.87
N PHE A 71 3.72 6.66 -5.13
CA PHE A 71 2.77 6.74 -6.23
C PHE A 71 3.24 5.98 -7.47
N ARG A 72 2.29 5.39 -8.20
CA ARG A 72 2.49 4.87 -9.56
C ARG A 72 2.02 5.92 -10.56
N PHE A 73 2.87 6.24 -11.53
CA PHE A 73 2.51 7.11 -12.66
C PHE A 73 1.78 6.31 -13.73
N LEU A 74 0.68 6.87 -14.23
CA LEU A 74 -0.19 6.24 -15.24
C LEU A 74 -0.17 6.97 -16.60
N GLY A 75 0.59 8.07 -16.71
CA GLY A 75 0.64 8.92 -17.89
C GLY A 75 -0.33 10.11 -17.80
N SER A 76 -0.13 11.13 -18.64
CA SER A 76 -0.99 12.32 -18.71
C SER A 76 -1.27 13.01 -17.37
N GLY A 77 -0.26 13.04 -16.48
CA GLY A 77 -0.40 13.62 -15.14
C GLY A 77 -1.25 12.79 -14.18
N GLN A 78 -1.66 11.58 -14.54
CA GLN A 78 -2.41 10.67 -13.68
C GLN A 78 -1.48 9.83 -12.81
N VAL A 79 -1.89 9.62 -11.57
CA VAL A 79 -1.19 8.77 -10.60
C VAL A 79 -2.16 7.89 -9.83
N ARG A 80 -1.62 6.86 -9.19
CA ARG A 80 -2.33 6.05 -8.21
C ARG A 80 -1.50 5.93 -6.94
N CYS A 81 -2.11 6.23 -5.79
CA CYS A 81 -1.46 6.02 -4.50
C CYS A 81 -1.18 4.53 -4.30
N MET A 82 0.06 4.17 -3.98
CA MET A 82 0.44 2.76 -3.80
C MET A 82 0.02 2.19 -2.44
N THR A 83 -0.41 3.05 -1.51
CA THR A 83 -0.89 2.67 -0.17
C THR A 83 -2.39 2.36 -0.22
N CYS A 84 -3.23 3.34 -0.58
CA CYS A 84 -4.68 3.18 -0.57
C CYS A 84 -5.29 2.89 -1.96
N SER A 85 -4.51 2.85 -3.04
CA SER A 85 -5.00 2.67 -4.42
C SER A 85 -5.92 3.78 -4.97
N SER A 86 -6.16 4.86 -4.21
CA SER A 86 -6.93 6.01 -4.71
C SER A 86 -6.29 6.62 -5.96
N PRO A 87 -7.08 6.93 -7.00
CA PRO A 87 -6.61 7.65 -8.17
C PRO A 87 -6.35 9.12 -7.82
N GLY A 88 -5.44 9.75 -8.56
CA GLY A 88 -5.21 11.18 -8.43
C GLY A 88 -4.47 11.74 -9.63
N SER A 89 -4.14 13.02 -9.53
CA SER A 89 -3.27 13.71 -10.48
C SER A 89 -2.00 14.23 -9.80
N VAL A 90 -0.94 14.38 -10.59
CA VAL A 90 0.32 14.99 -10.16
C VAL A 90 0.58 16.25 -10.97
N GLN A 91 1.05 17.28 -10.29
CA GLN A 91 1.59 18.49 -10.90
C GLN A 91 3.02 18.68 -10.43
N VAL A 92 3.87 19.13 -11.34
CA VAL A 92 5.25 19.51 -11.04
C VAL A 92 5.44 20.94 -11.50
N ALA A 93 5.64 21.84 -10.55
CA ALA A 93 5.82 23.27 -10.79
C ALA A 93 6.89 23.81 -9.83
N ASP A 94 7.77 24.68 -10.32
CA ASP A 94 8.82 25.33 -9.51
C ASP A 94 9.70 24.36 -8.70
N GLY A 95 9.95 23.16 -9.25
CA GLY A 95 10.72 22.10 -8.59
C GLY A 95 9.98 21.38 -7.45
N GLN A 96 8.70 21.70 -7.23
CA GLN A 96 7.83 21.06 -6.25
C GLN A 96 6.88 20.08 -6.92
N VAL A 97 6.62 18.97 -6.21
CA VAL A 97 5.64 17.97 -6.62
C VAL A 97 4.41 18.15 -5.74
N SER A 98 3.24 18.24 -6.36
CA SER A 98 1.95 18.20 -5.68
C SER A 98 1.07 17.11 -6.26
N PHE A 99 0.32 16.45 -5.39
CA PHE A 99 -0.69 15.48 -5.73
C PHE A 99 -2.05 16.03 -5.37
N ALA A 100 -3.03 15.77 -6.23
CA ALA A 100 -4.44 15.93 -5.91
C ALA A 100 -5.07 14.53 -5.96
N VAL A 101 -5.20 13.93 -4.78
CA VAL A 101 -5.86 12.64 -4.61
C VAL A 101 -7.20 12.89 -3.96
N ASP A 102 -8.27 12.60 -4.69
CA ASP A 102 -9.60 12.58 -4.09
C ASP A 102 -9.72 11.30 -3.24
N PRO A 103 -10.04 11.39 -1.94
CA PRO A 103 -10.48 10.22 -1.21
C PRO A 103 -11.71 9.64 -1.91
N SER A 104 -11.55 8.51 -2.61
CA SER A 104 -12.71 7.76 -3.06
C SER A 104 -13.55 7.45 -1.82
N GLU A 105 -14.78 7.97 -1.78
CA GLU A 105 -15.68 7.72 -0.67
C GLU A 105 -15.74 6.22 -0.41
N ASP A 106 -15.72 5.87 0.87
CA ASP A 106 -15.92 4.50 1.35
C ASP A 106 -14.82 3.46 1.07
N HIS A 107 -13.61 3.88 0.69
CA HIS A 107 -12.49 2.94 0.51
C HIS A 107 -12.12 2.20 1.80
N PHE A 108 -12.01 0.88 1.72
CA PHE A 108 -11.77 -0.02 2.88
C PHE A 108 -10.49 0.26 3.67
N PHE A 109 -9.57 0.97 3.03
CA PHE A 109 -8.27 1.36 3.58
C PHE A 109 -8.33 2.61 4.46
N LEU A 110 -9.41 3.40 4.37
CA LEU A 110 -9.50 4.72 5.00
C LEU A 110 -10.30 4.73 6.30
N SER A 111 -11.24 3.79 6.46
CA SER A 111 -12.09 3.73 7.65
C SER A 111 -12.54 2.31 7.99
N LEU A 112 -12.85 2.08 9.27
CA LEU A 112 -13.45 0.82 9.73
C LEU A 112 -14.77 0.54 9.01
N GLU A 113 -15.58 1.56 8.76
CA GLU A 113 -16.85 1.41 8.05
C GLU A 113 -16.64 0.95 6.60
N GLY A 114 -15.66 1.54 5.91
CA GLY A 114 -15.23 1.08 4.59
C GLY A 114 -14.78 -0.37 4.61
N ALA A 115 -13.99 -0.76 5.61
CA ALA A 115 -13.54 -2.14 5.78
C ALA A 115 -14.71 -3.11 5.98
N LEU A 116 -15.70 -2.75 6.81
CA LEU A 116 -16.90 -3.56 7.04
C LEU A 116 -17.79 -3.66 5.79
N ARG A 117 -17.93 -2.59 5.02
CA ARG A 117 -18.62 -2.63 3.72
C ARG A 117 -17.90 -3.54 2.74
N HIS A 118 -16.58 -3.45 2.66
CA HIS A 118 -15.78 -4.31 1.80
C HIS A 118 -15.89 -5.79 2.20
N LEU A 119 -15.90 -6.09 3.51
CA LEU A 119 -16.18 -7.43 4.01
C LEU A 119 -17.54 -7.96 3.54
N ARG A 120 -18.61 -7.14 3.64
CA ARG A 120 -19.94 -7.51 3.14
C ARG A 120 -19.94 -7.78 1.64
N TRP A 121 -19.25 -6.94 0.87
CA TRP A 121 -19.09 -7.17 -0.57
C TRP A 121 -18.33 -8.46 -0.88
N LEU A 122 -17.25 -8.77 -0.17
CA LEU A 122 -16.49 -10.02 -0.33
C LEU A 122 -17.33 -11.27 -0.02
N GLN A 123 -18.19 -11.20 0.99
CA GLN A 123 -19.12 -12.28 1.29
C GLN A 123 -20.06 -12.56 0.11
N GLY A 124 -20.62 -11.52 -0.53
CA GLY A 124 -21.41 -11.68 -1.75
C GLY A 124 -20.60 -12.16 -2.96
N MET A 125 -19.33 -11.77 -3.07
CA MET A 125 -18.46 -12.27 -4.16
C MET A 125 -18.17 -13.76 -4.04
N LYS A 126 -18.10 -14.31 -2.83
CA LYS A 126 -17.98 -15.76 -2.63
C LYS A 126 -19.19 -16.50 -3.21
N GLU A 127 -20.40 -15.99 -2.99
CA GLU A 127 -21.63 -16.58 -3.53
C GLU A 127 -21.62 -16.54 -5.06
N ARG A 128 -21.35 -15.37 -5.63
CA ARG A 128 -21.21 -15.18 -7.09
C ARG A 128 -20.14 -16.11 -7.69
N PHE A 129 -19.02 -16.32 -6.99
CA PHE A 129 -17.99 -17.26 -7.44
C PHE A 129 -18.52 -18.69 -7.46
N LEU A 130 -19.24 -19.14 -6.43
CA LEU A 130 -19.80 -20.49 -6.39
C LEU A 130 -20.81 -20.73 -7.51
N GLU A 131 -21.64 -19.73 -7.83
CA GLU A 131 -22.57 -19.77 -8.97
C GLU A 131 -21.82 -19.88 -10.31
N LYS A 132 -20.75 -19.11 -10.48
CA LYS A 132 -19.97 -19.05 -11.73
C LYS A 132 -18.83 -20.07 -11.82
N LYS A 133 -18.61 -20.87 -10.79
CA LYS A 133 -17.45 -21.79 -10.68
C LYS A 133 -17.34 -22.74 -11.87
N GLY A 134 -18.47 -23.25 -12.37
CA GLY A 134 -18.50 -24.15 -13.53
C GLY A 134 -18.01 -23.49 -14.81
N GLU A 135 -18.57 -22.31 -15.14
CA GLU A 135 -18.17 -21.49 -16.29
C GLU A 135 -16.70 -21.10 -16.22
N LEU A 136 -16.24 -20.62 -15.06
CA LEU A 136 -14.85 -20.23 -14.85
C LEU A 136 -13.90 -21.43 -14.99
N LYS A 137 -14.28 -22.60 -14.46
CA LYS A 137 -13.46 -23.82 -14.60
C LYS A 137 -13.32 -24.24 -16.06
N ALA A 138 -14.38 -24.12 -16.86
CA ALA A 138 -14.33 -24.44 -18.28
C ALA A 138 -13.30 -23.56 -19.01
N ILE A 139 -13.31 -22.25 -18.74
CA ILE A 139 -12.32 -21.30 -19.30
C ILE A 139 -10.89 -21.69 -18.86
N CYS A 140 -10.67 -22.00 -17.58
CA CYS A 140 -9.33 -22.31 -17.08
C CYS A 140 -8.77 -23.64 -17.61
N LEU A 141 -9.61 -24.60 -18.00
CA LEU A 141 -9.17 -25.90 -18.50
C LEU A 141 -8.37 -25.78 -19.80
N ASP A 142 -8.74 -24.83 -20.66
CA ASP A 142 -8.04 -24.60 -21.94
C ASP A 142 -6.57 -24.20 -21.70
N TYR A 143 -6.30 -23.45 -20.63
CA TYR A 143 -4.95 -22.98 -20.28
C TYR A 143 -4.16 -23.96 -19.39
N LEU A 144 -4.77 -25.03 -18.87
CA LEU A 144 -4.16 -25.87 -17.83
C LEU A 144 -2.85 -26.53 -18.28
N HIS A 145 -2.73 -26.79 -19.59
CA HIS A 145 -1.57 -27.45 -20.20
C HIS A 145 -0.81 -26.53 -21.16
N GLU A 146 -1.11 -25.23 -21.18
CA GLU A 146 -0.31 -24.27 -21.93
C GLU A 146 1.02 -24.00 -21.20
N GLY A 147 2.12 -23.99 -21.97
CA GLY A 147 3.49 -23.74 -21.48
C GLY A 147 4.33 -24.99 -21.22
N GLU A 148 5.64 -24.79 -21.00
CA GLU A 148 6.54 -25.84 -20.56
C GLU A 148 6.47 -26.00 -19.03
N TRP A 149 5.89 -27.10 -18.57
CA TRP A 149 5.81 -27.44 -17.16
C TRP A 149 7.01 -28.29 -16.74
N LEU A 150 7.75 -27.86 -15.72
CA LEU A 150 8.80 -28.66 -15.11
C LEU A 150 8.17 -29.73 -14.21
N GLU A 151 8.06 -30.96 -14.71
CA GLU A 151 7.55 -32.07 -13.90
C GLU A 151 8.64 -32.64 -12.98
N PRO A 152 8.33 -32.93 -11.71
CA PRO A 152 9.27 -33.58 -10.81
C PRO A 152 9.55 -35.02 -11.30
N LYS A 153 10.83 -35.40 -11.36
CA LYS A 153 11.23 -36.78 -11.70
C LYS A 153 10.57 -37.77 -10.74
N GLN A 154 9.74 -38.67 -11.26
CA GLN A 154 9.14 -39.75 -10.46
C GLN A 154 10.24 -40.52 -9.72
N LYS A 155 10.16 -40.60 -8.39
CA LYS A 155 11.01 -41.49 -7.60
C LYS A 155 10.73 -42.92 -8.07
N ARG A 156 11.74 -43.58 -8.64
CA ARG A 156 11.73 -45.03 -8.87
C ARG A 156 11.44 -45.73 -7.52
N LYS A 157 10.37 -46.54 -7.49
CA LYS A 157 10.07 -47.45 -6.38
C LYS A 157 11.15 -48.52 -6.25
#